data_AF-A0A946DLG8-F1
#
_entry.id   AF-A0A946DLG8-F1
#
_cell.length_a   1.000
_cell.length_b   1.000
_cell.length_c   1.000
_cell.angle_alpha   90.00
_cell.angle_beta   90.00
_cell.angle_gamma   90.00
#
_symmetry.space_group_name_H-M   'P 1'
#
loop_
_entity.id
_entity.type
_entity.pdbx_description
1 polymer ?
#
loop_
_entity_poly.entity_id
_entity_poly.type
_entity_poly.pdbx_seq_one_letter_code
_entity_poly.pdbx_strand_id
1 'polypeptide(L)'
;SFGIELANARLSPRYLTRSAISSELFDSEEAIDVGFLDQVSDEKDIRQKAIEKAEELSKLDAHAFSGNKSVFRQQTIERVLGSLGR
;
A
#
# COMPACT_ATOMS: atom_id res chain seq x y z
N SER A 1 17.09 -1.26 -0.55
CA SER A 1 16.61 -2.65 -0.39
C SER A 1 15.10 -2.64 -0.56
N PHE A 2 14.54 -3.53 -1.39
CA PHE A 2 13.10 -3.59 -1.72
C PHE A 2 12.19 -3.42 -0.49
N GLY A 3 12.42 -4.19 0.58
CA GLY A 3 11.55 -4.18 1.76
C GLY A 3 11.47 -2.83 2.49
N ILE A 4 12.58 -2.07 2.49
CA ILE A 4 12.64 -0.74 3.13
C ILE A 4 11.81 0.27 2.33
N GLU A 5 11.92 0.27 1.01
CA GLU A 5 11.17 1.19 0.16
C GLU A 5 9.66 0.88 0.20
N LEU A 6 9.29 -0.40 0.27
CA LEU A 6 7.90 -0.81 0.43
C LEU A 6 7.32 -0.33 1.77
N ALA A 7 8.07 -0.50 2.86
CA ALA A 7 7.65 -0.03 4.19
C ALA A 7 7.48 1.50 4.21
N ASN A 8 8.44 2.25 3.67
CA ASN A 8 8.37 3.71 3.61
C ASN A 8 7.24 4.24 2.72
N ALA A 9 6.84 3.50 1.69
CA ALA A 9 5.80 3.93 0.75
C ALA A 9 4.37 3.75 1.27
N ARG A 10 4.17 2.94 2.33
CA ARG A 10 2.85 2.56 2.82
C ARG A 10 2.66 2.76 4.31
N LEU A 11 3.69 2.46 5.11
CA LEU A 11 3.56 2.44 6.56
C LEU A 11 3.72 3.84 7.15
N SER A 12 2.94 4.12 8.19
CA SER A 12 3.13 5.33 8.98
C SER A 12 4.52 5.33 9.63
N PRO A 13 5.26 6.47 9.58
CA PRO A 13 6.60 6.56 10.16
C PRO A 13 6.66 6.18 11.65
N ARG A 14 5.54 6.34 12.38
CA ARG A 14 5.42 5.99 13.80
C ARG A 14 5.51 4.49 14.07
N TYR A 15 5.27 3.65 13.05
CA TYR A 15 5.23 2.20 13.17
C TYR A 15 6.42 1.50 12.52
N LEU A 16 7.29 2.20 11.78
CA LEU A 16 8.38 1.59 11.02
C LEU A 16 9.30 0.68 11.86
N THR A 17 9.68 1.10 13.08
CA THR A 17 10.51 0.26 13.96
C THR A 17 9.76 -1.00 14.40
N ARG A 18 8.51 -0.84 14.86
CA ARG A 18 7.65 -1.93 15.31
C ARG A 18 7.44 -2.95 14.19
N SER A 19 7.14 -2.49 12.98
CA SER A 19 6.89 -3.34 11.82
C SER A 19 8.16 -3.95 11.22
N ALA A 20 9.19 -3.15 10.93
CA ALA A 20 10.34 -3.58 10.12
C ALA A 20 11.53 -4.13 10.93
N ILE A 21 11.63 -3.81 12.22
CA ILE A 21 12.75 -4.23 13.09
C ILE A 21 12.27 -5.22 14.14
N SER A 22 11.16 -4.90 14.81
CA SER A 22 10.64 -5.72 15.92
C SER A 22 9.72 -6.85 15.47
N SER A 23 9.33 -6.88 14.18
CA SER A 23 8.43 -7.89 13.62
C SER A 23 7.10 -7.99 14.39
N GLU A 24 6.59 -6.86 14.86
CA GLU A 24 5.33 -6.82 15.60
C GLU A 24 4.17 -7.22 14.70
N LEU A 25 3.29 -8.07 15.23
CA LEU A 25 2.03 -8.44 14.59
C LEU A 25 0.95 -7.46 15.03
N PHE A 26 0.17 -7.00 14.07
CA PHE A 26 -0.96 -6.09 14.26
C PHE A 26 -2.24 -6.86 13.92
N ASP A 27 -3.31 -6.60 14.66
CA ASP A 27 -4.62 -7.10 14.25
C ASP A 27 -5.15 -6.37 13.01
N SER A 28 -6.31 -6.80 12.51
CA SER A 28 -6.89 -6.24 11.28
C SER A 28 -7.21 -4.75 11.40
N GLU A 29 -7.68 -4.29 12.56
CA GLU A 29 -8.06 -2.89 12.78
C GLU A 29 -6.81 -2.00 12.90
N GLU A 30 -5.83 -2.44 13.70
CA GLU A 30 -4.54 -1.76 13.83
C GLU A 30 -3.81 -1.66 12.49
N ALA A 31 -3.93 -2.67 11.63
CA ALA A 31 -3.29 -2.71 10.32
C ALA A 31 -3.74 -1.57 9.38
N ILE A 32 -4.91 -0.96 9.62
CA ILE A 32 -5.35 0.25 8.91
C ILE A 32 -4.47 1.44 9.33
N ASP A 33 -4.36 1.70 10.64
CA ASP A 33 -3.58 2.82 11.17
C ASP A 33 -2.07 2.69 10.89
N VAL A 34 -1.58 1.45 10.86
CA VAL A 34 -0.20 1.15 10.50
C VAL A 34 0.07 1.43 9.01
N GLY A 35 -0.93 1.27 8.14
CA GLY A 35 -0.83 1.45 6.68
C GLY A 35 -0.64 0.15 5.88
N PHE A 36 -0.82 -1.01 6.52
CA PHE A 36 -0.83 -2.31 5.85
C PHE A 36 -2.12 -2.53 5.06
N LEU A 37 -3.27 -2.16 5.63
CA LEU A 37 -4.59 -2.29 5.01
C LEU A 37 -5.19 -0.91 4.74
N ASP A 38 -5.97 -0.81 3.67
CA ASP A 38 -6.78 0.38 3.38
C ASP A 38 -8.18 0.29 4.00
N GLN A 39 -8.68 -0.94 4.22
CA GLN A 39 -10.01 -1.23 4.76
C GLN A 39 -10.08 -2.65 5.34
N VAL A 40 -10.87 -2.83 6.39
CA VAL A 40 -11.27 -4.13 6.96
C VAL A 40 -12.72 -4.45 6.60
N SER A 41 -13.02 -5.73 6.40
CA SER A 41 -14.36 -6.23 6.16
C SER A 41 -14.55 -7.64 6.70
N ASP A 42 -15.80 -8.07 6.85
CA ASP A 42 -16.14 -9.46 7.08
C ASP A 42 -15.53 -10.37 6.00
N GLU A 43 -15.05 -11.54 6.42
CA GLU A 43 -14.37 -12.51 5.56
C GLU A 43 -15.19 -12.87 4.32
N LYS A 44 -16.49 -13.10 4.52
CA LYS A 44 -17.44 -13.46 3.44
C LYS A 44 -17.59 -12.36 2.37
N ASP A 45 -17.27 -11.12 2.69
CA ASP A 45 -17.53 -9.96 1.84
C ASP A 45 -16.26 -9.38 1.18
N ILE A 46 -15.06 -9.89 1.53
CA ILE A 46 -13.77 -9.37 1.06
C ILE A 46 -13.75 -9.22 -0.47
N ARG A 47 -14.11 -10.29 -1.18
CA ARG A 47 -14.07 -10.31 -2.64
C ARG A 47 -15.06 -9.31 -3.25
N GLN A 48 -16.27 -9.25 -2.70
CA GLN A 48 -17.32 -8.37 -3.19
C GLN A 48 -16.90 -6.90 -3.01
N LYS A 49 -16.44 -6.53 -1.81
CA LYS A 49 -15.97 -5.17 -1.53
C LYS A 49 -14.75 -4.76 -2.34
N ALA A 50 -13.82 -5.68 -2.60
CA ALA A 50 -12.67 -5.41 -3.47
C ALA A 50 -13.10 -5.11 -4.92
N ILE A 51 -14.11 -5.83 -5.44
CA ILE A 51 -14.68 -5.57 -6.77
C ILE A 51 -15.41 -4.24 -6.79
N GLU A 52 -16.25 -3.96 -5.80
CA GLU A 52 -16.95 -2.68 -5.69
C GLU A 52 -15.96 -1.50 -5.67
N LYS A 53 -14.88 -1.61 -4.88
CA LYS A 53 -13.82 -0.58 -4.88
C LYS A 53 -13.13 -0.45 -6.25
N ALA A 54 -12.89 -1.55 -6.96
CA ALA A 54 -12.33 -1.51 -8.30
C ALA A 54 -13.29 -0.84 -9.30
N GLU A 55 -14.60 -1.10 -9.20
CA GLU A 55 -15.64 -0.45 -9.99
C GLU A 55 -15.81 1.03 -9.65
N GLU A 56 -15.61 1.43 -8.40
CA GLU A 56 -15.56 2.84 -8.01
C GLU A 56 -14.35 3.54 -8.65
N LEU A 57 -13.17 2.95 -8.54
CA LEU A 57 -11.93 3.51 -9.07
C LEU A 57 -11.92 3.54 -10.61
N SER A 58 -12.61 2.62 -11.28
CA SER A 58 -12.69 2.58 -12.75
C SER A 58 -13.47 3.76 -13.35
N LYS A 59 -14.26 4.46 -12.54
CA LYS A 59 -15.01 5.66 -12.95
C LYS A 59 -14.13 6.92 -12.99
N LEU A 60 -12.92 6.87 -12.44
CA LEU A 60 -11.97 7.99 -12.49
C LEU A 60 -11.40 8.17 -13.90
N ASP A 61 -11.00 9.40 -14.23
CA ASP A 61 -10.31 9.66 -15.49
C ASP A 61 -9.00 8.86 -15.58
N ALA A 62 -8.91 7.98 -16.57
CA ALA A 62 -7.82 7.01 -16.67
C ALA A 62 -6.46 7.68 -16.88
N HIS A 63 -6.42 8.80 -17.61
CA HIS A 63 -5.17 9.51 -17.91
C HIS A 63 -4.66 10.25 -16.68
N ALA A 64 -5.50 11.05 -16.03
CA ALA A 64 -5.15 11.78 -14.82
C ALA A 64 -4.82 10.81 -13.67
N PHE A 65 -5.61 9.74 -13.49
CA PHE A 65 -5.38 8.78 -12.42
C PHE A 65 -4.04 8.05 -12.58
N SER A 66 -3.73 7.55 -13.78
CA SER A 66 -2.46 6.88 -14.06
C SER A 66 -1.26 7.83 -14.01
N GLY A 67 -1.40 9.05 -14.52
CA GLY A 67 -0.39 10.10 -14.46
C GLY A 67 -0.03 10.46 -13.01
N ASN A 68 -1.03 10.79 -12.20
CA ASN A 68 -0.83 11.11 -10.78
C ASN A 68 -0.21 9.94 -10.02
N LYS A 69 -0.76 8.72 -10.19
CA LYS A 69 -0.21 7.52 -9.55
C LYS A 69 1.25 7.29 -9.89
N SER A 70 1.66 7.54 -11.13
CA SER A 70 3.05 7.38 -11.57
C SER A 70 3.95 8.44 -10.93
N VAL A 71 3.56 9.71 -10.97
CA VAL A 71 4.34 10.81 -10.38
C VAL A 71 4.56 10.60 -8.88
N PHE A 72 3.49 10.31 -8.13
CA PHE A 72 3.59 10.10 -6.67
C PHE A 72 4.45 8.89 -6.29
N ARG A 73 4.59 7.89 -7.16
CA ARG A 73 5.29 6.63 -6.86
C ARG A 73 6.65 6.50 -7.56
N GLN A 74 7.01 7.46 -8.40
CA GLN A 74 8.20 7.38 -9.26
C GLN A 74 9.47 7.09 -8.45
N GLN A 75 9.74 7.88 -7.42
CA GLN A 75 10.96 7.73 -6.62
C GLN A 75 11.04 6.35 -5.93
N THR A 76 9.93 5.86 -5.39
CA THR A 76 9.87 4.51 -4.78
C THR A 76 10.13 3.43 -5.83
N ILE A 77 9.52 3.55 -7.01
CA ILE A 77 9.71 2.59 -8.12
C ILE A 77 11.18 2.53 -8.53
N GLU A 78 11.82 3.68 -8.75
CA GLU A 78 13.23 3.76 -9.14
C GLU A 78 14.15 3.10 -8.10
N ARG A 79 13.95 3.38 -6.80
CA ARG A 79 14.75 2.77 -5.73
C ARG A 79 14.53 1.27 -5.60
N VAL A 80 13.29 0.82 -5.78
CA VAL A 80 12.97 -0.61 -5.80
C VAL A 80 13.68 -1.30 -6.96
N LEU A 81 13.53 -0.81 -8.18
CA LEU A 81 14.13 -1.39 -9.38
C LEU A 81 15.66 -1.42 -9.28
N GLY A 82 16.28 -0.31 -8.89
CA GLY A 82 17.72 -0.24 -8.69
C GLY A 82 18.23 -1.24 -7.63
N SER A 83 17.44 -1.50 -6.58
CA SER A 83 17.79 -2.52 -5.58
C SER A 83 17.67 -3.97 -6.06
N LEU A 84 16.96 -4.20 -7.17
CA LEU A 84 16.81 -5.50 -7.83
C LEU A 84 17.83 -5.71 -8.96
N GLY A 85 18.74 -4.76 -9.19
CA GLY A 85 19.69 -4.79 -10.30
C GLY A 85 19.03 -4.61 -11.67
N ARG A 86 17.87 -3.94 -11.71
CA ARG A 86 17.11 -3.61 -12.92
C ARG A 86 17.09 -2.10 -13.16
#